data_AF-A0A7L4JWZ6-F1
#
_entry.id   AF-A0A7L4JWZ6-F1
#
_cell.length_a   1.000
_cell.length_b   1.000
_cell.length_c   1.000
_cell.angle_alpha   90.00
_cell.angle_beta   90.00
_cell.angle_gamma   90.00
#
_symmetry.space_group_name_H-M   'P 1'
#
loop_
_entity.id
_entity.type
_entity.pdbx_description
1 polymer ?
#
loop_
_entity_poly.entity_id
_entity_poly.type
_entity_poly.pdbx_seq_one_letter_code
_entity_poly.pdbx_strand_id
1 'polypeptide(L)'
;YEVCKETADWLCARTTQRPKIAIICGSGLGGLADMLDNKTVFPYEDIPHFPQSTVAGHVGRLVFGELNGQPCVCMQGRFHYYEGYSVSMVTFPVRVFFLLGVEILIVTNAAGGLNPHFQAGDIMFIRDHISMFGLGGQNPLRGPNDERFGARFPCMSDAYEQDLLRLAMESAQELGFLGFIREGVYCLLSGPCYETIAECRVLQALGADAVGMSTVPEVIVARHCGLRVLGISLITNKVVMSYDSQEKANHEEVLRVSVVRAEALQKLVAHLLGKLGESI
;
A
#
# COMPACT_ATOMS: atom_id res chain seq x y z
N TYR A 1 -8.71 4.65 -20.54
CA TYR A 1 -7.97 5.90 -20.36
C TYR A 1 -8.89 7.07 -20.04
N GLU A 2 -9.86 7.40 -20.91
CA GLU A 2 -10.71 8.61 -20.76
C GLU A 2 -11.36 8.75 -19.39
N VAL A 3 -11.93 7.68 -18.82
CA VAL A 3 -12.53 7.70 -17.47
C VAL A 3 -11.53 8.13 -16.38
N CYS A 4 -10.29 7.61 -16.44
CA CYS A 4 -9.24 8.02 -15.49
C CYS A 4 -8.81 9.48 -15.74
N LYS A 5 -8.78 9.92 -17.01
CA LYS A 5 -8.43 11.29 -17.39
C LYS A 5 -9.48 12.28 -16.90
N GLU A 6 -10.76 11.97 -17.04
CA GLU A 6 -11.86 12.78 -16.52
C GLU A 6 -11.71 13.01 -15.02
N THR A 7 -11.45 11.96 -14.25
CA THR A 7 -11.20 12.07 -12.80
C THR A 7 -9.95 12.90 -12.49
N ALA A 8 -8.85 12.70 -13.22
CA ALA A 8 -7.62 13.47 -13.04
C ALA A 8 -7.81 14.96 -13.36
N ASP A 9 -8.49 15.28 -14.47
CA ASP A 9 -8.83 16.66 -14.86
C ASP A 9 -9.75 17.32 -13.80
N TRP A 10 -10.72 16.57 -13.29
CA TRP A 10 -11.64 17.05 -12.24
C TRP A 10 -10.90 17.44 -10.96
N LEU A 11 -9.90 16.64 -10.55
CA LEU A 11 -9.03 16.90 -9.41
C LEU A 11 -8.10 18.10 -9.69
N CYS A 12 -7.43 18.12 -10.84
CA CYS A 12 -6.53 19.20 -11.26
C CYS A 12 -7.20 20.58 -11.31
N ALA A 13 -8.50 20.63 -11.62
CA ALA A 13 -9.29 21.85 -11.63
C ALA A 13 -9.65 22.38 -10.23
N ARG A 14 -9.52 21.54 -9.18
CA ARG A 14 -9.96 21.84 -7.80
C ARG A 14 -8.83 21.88 -6.78
N THR A 15 -7.60 21.59 -7.20
CA THR A 15 -6.40 21.82 -6.39
C THR A 15 -5.27 22.38 -7.24
N THR A 16 -4.49 23.27 -6.65
CA THR A 16 -3.25 23.80 -7.26
C THR A 16 -2.07 22.86 -7.06
N GLN A 17 -2.19 21.85 -6.20
CA GLN A 17 -1.10 20.93 -5.90
C GLN A 17 -0.84 19.96 -7.06
N ARG A 18 0.43 19.65 -7.29
CA ARG A 18 0.89 18.74 -8.34
C ARG A 18 1.77 17.67 -7.71
N PRO A 19 1.16 16.60 -7.17
CA PRO A 19 1.89 15.63 -6.36
C PRO A 19 2.87 14.83 -7.22
N LYS A 20 4.06 14.60 -6.68
CA LYS A 20 5.05 13.67 -7.25
C LYS A 20 5.04 12.31 -6.58
N ILE A 21 4.47 12.26 -5.38
CA ILE A 21 4.36 11.05 -4.57
C ILE A 21 2.88 10.79 -4.26
N ALA A 22 2.45 9.55 -4.45
CA ALA A 22 1.20 9.04 -3.93
C ALA A 22 1.45 8.10 -2.76
N ILE A 23 0.63 8.18 -1.72
CA ILE A 23 0.68 7.30 -0.55
C ILE A 23 -0.68 6.62 -0.39
N ILE A 24 -0.70 5.28 -0.36
CA ILE A 24 -1.91 4.53 -0.04
C ILE A 24 -1.84 4.07 1.40
N CYS A 25 -2.75 4.60 2.24
CA CYS A 25 -2.81 4.30 3.66
C CYS A 25 -3.67 3.05 3.91
N GLY A 26 -3.05 2.01 4.47
CA GLY A 26 -3.73 0.80 4.91
C GLY A 26 -4.50 0.99 6.23
N SER A 27 -5.12 -0.09 6.71
CA SER A 27 -5.90 -0.11 7.95
C SER A 27 -5.06 0.37 9.14
N GLY A 28 -5.56 1.37 9.86
CA GLY A 28 -4.87 1.96 11.02
C GLY A 28 -3.67 2.87 10.69
N LEU A 29 -3.37 3.08 9.40
CA LEU A 29 -2.24 3.92 8.94
C LEU A 29 -2.69 5.25 8.34
N GLY A 30 -3.98 5.59 8.50
CA GLY A 30 -4.57 6.82 7.95
C GLY A 30 -3.94 8.11 8.47
N GLY A 31 -3.28 8.09 9.63
CA GLY A 31 -2.64 9.28 10.20
C GLY A 31 -1.52 9.87 9.35
N LEU A 32 -0.99 9.14 8.36
CA LEU A 32 -0.06 9.70 7.36
C LEU A 32 -0.68 10.87 6.57
N ALA A 33 -1.95 10.79 6.21
CA ALA A 33 -2.65 11.89 5.55
C ALA A 33 -2.88 13.07 6.52
N ASP A 34 -2.93 12.79 7.82
CA ASP A 34 -3.09 13.82 8.85
C ASP A 34 -1.81 14.64 9.08
N MET A 35 -0.64 14.11 8.70
CA MET A 35 0.66 14.79 8.78
C MET A 35 0.92 15.78 7.64
N LEU A 36 0.08 15.81 6.61
CA LEU A 36 0.27 16.72 5.48
C LEU A 36 0.05 18.18 5.87
N ASP A 37 0.84 19.10 5.34
CA ASP A 37 0.60 20.53 5.41
C ASP A 37 -0.22 21.01 4.19
N ASN A 38 -0.81 22.21 4.28
CA ASN A 38 -1.51 22.87 3.17
C ASN A 38 -2.59 22.01 2.50
N LYS A 39 -3.38 21.26 3.28
CA LYS A 39 -4.24 20.19 2.75
C LYS A 39 -5.38 20.68 1.84
N THR A 40 -5.61 19.97 0.75
CA THR A 40 -6.90 19.93 0.03
C THR A 40 -7.49 18.53 0.15
N VAL A 41 -8.72 18.41 0.64
CA VAL A 41 -9.36 17.13 0.95
C VAL A 41 -10.56 16.90 0.04
N PHE A 42 -10.65 15.71 -0.54
CA PHE A 42 -11.76 15.28 -1.38
C PHE A 42 -12.35 13.98 -0.82
N PRO A 43 -13.60 13.96 -0.33
CA PRO A 43 -14.33 12.72 -0.06
C PRO A 43 -14.40 11.86 -1.32
N TYR A 44 -14.25 10.53 -1.20
CA TYR A 44 -14.28 9.65 -2.39
C TYR A 44 -15.62 9.71 -3.13
N GLU A 45 -16.72 9.94 -2.42
CA GLU A 45 -18.07 10.08 -3.00
C GLU A 45 -18.22 11.28 -3.93
N ASP A 46 -17.41 12.33 -3.76
CA ASP A 46 -17.43 13.53 -4.60
C ASP A 46 -16.57 13.39 -5.86
N ILE A 47 -15.66 12.41 -5.88
CA ILE A 47 -14.71 12.21 -6.96
C ILE A 47 -15.37 11.35 -8.06
N PRO A 48 -15.43 11.81 -9.31
CA PRO A 48 -16.03 11.03 -10.40
C PRO A 48 -15.40 9.65 -10.53
N HIS A 49 -16.25 8.62 -10.65
CA HIS A 49 -15.87 7.21 -10.87
C HIS A 49 -15.10 6.54 -9.72
N PHE A 50 -14.85 7.25 -8.61
CA PHE A 50 -14.12 6.69 -7.48
C PHE A 50 -14.97 5.64 -6.72
N PRO A 51 -14.35 4.54 -6.27
CA PRO A 51 -15.03 3.60 -5.39
C PRO A 51 -15.25 4.18 -3.99
N GLN A 52 -16.13 3.55 -3.21
CA GLN A 52 -16.34 3.91 -1.80
C GLN A 52 -15.63 2.92 -0.87
N SER A 53 -15.02 3.41 0.21
CA SER A 53 -14.45 2.53 1.24
C SER A 53 -15.54 2.12 2.23
N THR A 54 -15.73 0.82 2.44
CA THR A 54 -16.74 0.29 3.37
C THR A 54 -16.15 -0.35 4.64
N VAL A 55 -14.82 -0.54 4.66
CA VAL A 55 -14.09 -1.18 5.76
C VAL A 55 -13.85 -0.22 6.92
N ALA A 56 -14.14 -0.68 8.15
CA ALA A 56 -13.87 0.08 9.37
C ALA A 56 -12.37 0.44 9.49
N GLY A 57 -12.09 1.73 9.74
CA GLY A 57 -10.74 2.29 9.77
C GLY A 57 -10.28 2.95 8.46
N HIS A 58 -11.09 2.90 7.41
CA HIS A 58 -10.86 3.59 6.14
C HIS A 58 -11.78 4.81 6.07
N VAL A 59 -11.21 6.01 6.15
CA VAL A 59 -11.99 7.27 6.21
C VAL A 59 -12.70 7.55 4.89
N GLY A 60 -12.10 7.16 3.76
CA GLY A 60 -12.72 7.33 2.45
C GLY A 60 -12.51 8.71 1.84
N ARG A 61 -11.29 9.25 1.92
CA ARG A 61 -10.95 10.57 1.36
C ARG A 61 -9.55 10.61 0.73
N LEU A 62 -9.42 11.42 -0.32
CA LEU A 62 -8.17 11.71 -1.00
C LEU A 62 -7.64 13.06 -0.49
N VAL A 63 -6.42 13.06 0.05
CA VAL A 63 -5.84 14.23 0.70
C VAL A 63 -4.59 14.66 -0.07
N PHE A 64 -4.66 15.81 -0.72
CA PHE A 64 -3.50 16.48 -1.30
C PHE A 64 -2.86 17.33 -0.22
N GLY A 65 -1.54 17.29 -0.10
CA GLY A 65 -0.81 18.21 0.77
C GLY A 65 0.69 18.17 0.51
N GLU A 66 1.45 18.71 1.46
CA GLU A 66 2.90 18.62 1.46
C GLU A 66 3.37 17.81 2.67
N LEU A 67 4.32 16.89 2.50
CA LEU A 67 4.99 16.22 3.63
C LEU A 67 6.48 16.54 3.55
N ASN A 68 7.00 17.27 4.55
CA ASN A 68 8.37 17.79 4.52
C ASN A 68 8.70 18.54 3.21
N GLY A 69 7.77 19.40 2.78
CA GLY A 69 7.89 20.20 1.55
C GLY A 69 7.70 19.42 0.24
N GLN A 70 7.50 18.10 0.29
CA GLN A 70 7.24 17.30 -0.90
C GLN A 70 5.74 17.25 -1.22
N PRO A 71 5.31 17.62 -2.43
CA PRO A 71 3.89 17.58 -2.81
C PRO A 71 3.42 16.13 -2.95
N CYS A 72 2.42 15.75 -2.15
CA CYS A 72 1.92 14.40 -2.00
C CYS A 72 0.41 14.32 -2.20
N VAL A 73 -0.07 13.14 -2.61
CA VAL A 73 -1.48 12.77 -2.53
C VAL A 73 -1.65 11.48 -1.73
N CYS A 74 -2.49 11.51 -0.71
CA CYS A 74 -2.72 10.39 0.19
C CYS A 74 -4.14 9.83 0.01
N MET A 75 -4.25 8.53 -0.26
CA MET A 75 -5.50 7.79 -0.06
C MET A 75 -5.64 7.45 1.41
N GLN A 76 -6.53 8.14 2.12
CA GLN A 76 -6.82 7.85 3.52
C GLN A 76 -7.94 6.79 3.62
N GLY A 77 -7.50 5.55 3.42
CA GLY A 77 -8.35 4.40 3.22
C GLY A 77 -8.26 3.92 1.78
N ARG A 78 -8.04 2.62 1.59
CA ARG A 78 -8.09 1.96 0.28
C ARG A 78 -9.36 1.14 0.06
N PHE A 79 -9.41 0.50 -1.10
CA PHE A 79 -10.43 -0.46 -1.51
C PHE A 79 -9.82 -1.86 -1.53
N HIS A 80 -10.65 -2.86 -1.28
CA HIS A 80 -10.23 -4.26 -1.31
C HIS A 80 -11.12 -5.08 -2.22
N TYR A 81 -10.54 -6.13 -2.77
CA TYR A 81 -11.28 -7.08 -3.61
C TYR A 81 -12.40 -7.78 -2.83
N TYR A 82 -12.18 -8.12 -1.55
CA TYR A 82 -13.20 -8.76 -0.72
C TYR A 82 -14.43 -7.88 -0.45
N GLU A 83 -14.38 -6.57 -0.72
CA GLU A 83 -15.55 -5.67 -0.65
C GLU A 83 -16.50 -5.89 -1.85
N GLY A 84 -16.15 -6.77 -2.79
CA GLY A 84 -16.92 -7.06 -4.00
C GLY A 84 -16.50 -6.23 -5.21
N TYR A 85 -15.50 -5.37 -5.07
CA TYR A 85 -14.96 -4.60 -6.18
C TYR A 85 -14.14 -5.46 -7.14
N SER A 86 -14.26 -5.16 -8.44
CA SER A 86 -13.32 -5.71 -9.42
C SER A 86 -11.90 -5.23 -9.12
N VAL A 87 -10.89 -6.03 -9.47
CA VAL A 87 -9.47 -5.65 -9.27
C VAL A 87 -9.14 -4.35 -10.00
N SER A 88 -9.71 -4.14 -11.20
CA SER A 88 -9.54 -2.90 -11.96
C SER A 88 -10.09 -1.68 -11.22
N MET A 89 -11.20 -1.83 -10.50
CA MET A 89 -11.80 -0.78 -9.69
C MET A 89 -10.97 -0.50 -8.43
N VAL A 90 -10.47 -1.53 -7.76
CA VAL A 90 -9.53 -1.39 -6.63
C VAL A 90 -8.30 -0.57 -7.04
N THR A 91 -7.77 -0.81 -8.23
CA THR A 91 -6.56 -0.15 -8.74
C THR A 91 -6.80 1.14 -9.52
N PHE A 92 -8.06 1.56 -9.68
CA PHE A 92 -8.43 2.75 -10.45
C PHE A 92 -7.65 4.01 -10.04
N PRO A 93 -7.47 4.32 -8.73
CA PRO A 93 -6.74 5.51 -8.29
C PRO A 93 -5.30 5.57 -8.77
N VAL A 94 -4.62 4.42 -8.95
CA VAL A 94 -3.22 4.39 -9.37
C VAL A 94 -3.03 4.96 -10.78
N ARG A 95 -3.98 4.67 -11.70
CA ARG A 95 -3.98 5.28 -13.04
C ARG A 95 -4.30 6.76 -13.00
N VAL A 96 -5.15 7.19 -12.06
CA VAL A 96 -5.39 8.63 -11.83
C VAL A 96 -4.12 9.31 -11.32
N PHE A 97 -3.38 8.70 -10.39
CA PHE A 97 -2.09 9.23 -9.90
C PHE A 97 -1.07 9.39 -11.02
N PHE A 98 -0.94 8.40 -11.90
CA PHE A 98 -0.10 8.52 -13.10
C PHE A 98 -0.50 9.74 -13.95
N LEU A 99 -1.79 9.95 -14.21
CA LEU A 99 -2.28 11.10 -14.98
C LEU A 99 -2.15 12.45 -14.26
N LEU A 100 -2.06 12.44 -12.93
CA LEU A 100 -1.75 13.61 -12.10
C LEU A 100 -0.24 13.94 -12.09
N GLY A 101 0.60 13.08 -12.68
CA GLY A 101 2.05 13.27 -12.75
C GLY A 101 2.83 12.71 -11.56
N VAL A 102 2.23 11.77 -10.82
CA VAL A 102 2.91 11.03 -9.75
C VAL A 102 3.96 10.09 -10.35
N GLU A 103 5.13 10.06 -9.72
CA GLU A 103 6.29 9.27 -10.13
C GLU A 103 6.60 8.15 -9.13
N ILE A 104 6.28 8.35 -7.85
CA ILE A 104 6.53 7.40 -6.76
C ILE A 104 5.21 7.02 -6.09
N LEU A 105 4.98 5.72 -5.92
CA LEU A 105 3.89 5.16 -5.12
C LEU A 105 4.44 4.50 -3.86
N ILE A 106 4.01 4.97 -2.70
CA ILE A 106 4.24 4.32 -1.41
C ILE A 106 2.95 3.60 -1.00
N VAL A 107 3.02 2.27 -0.88
CA VAL A 107 1.89 1.44 -0.45
C VAL A 107 2.12 0.94 0.97
N THR A 108 1.17 1.24 1.86
CA THR A 108 1.19 0.75 3.23
C THR A 108 0.05 -0.24 3.48
N ASN A 109 0.27 -1.23 4.33
CA ASN A 109 -0.77 -2.18 4.74
C ASN A 109 -0.52 -2.75 6.14
N ALA A 110 -1.57 -3.31 6.74
CA ALA A 110 -1.45 -4.24 7.86
C ALA A 110 -1.31 -5.66 7.32
N ALA A 111 -0.47 -6.47 7.97
CA ALA A 111 -0.20 -7.85 7.56
C ALA A 111 -0.02 -8.79 8.76
N GLY A 112 -0.38 -10.06 8.55
CA GLY A 112 -0.02 -11.15 9.47
C GLY A 112 1.41 -11.61 9.22
N GLY A 113 2.20 -11.77 10.28
CA GLY A 113 3.57 -12.28 10.20
C GLY A 113 3.59 -13.80 10.07
N LEU A 114 4.10 -14.31 8.94
CA LEU A 114 4.38 -15.72 8.67
C LEU A 114 5.80 -16.10 9.09
N ASN A 115 6.74 -15.17 8.98
CA ASN A 115 8.10 -15.37 9.45
C ASN A 115 8.10 -15.43 10.99
N PRO A 116 8.57 -16.54 11.62
CA PRO A 116 8.51 -16.72 13.06
C PRO A 116 9.39 -15.72 13.85
N HIS A 117 10.32 -15.05 13.16
CA HIS A 117 11.16 -14.02 13.75
C HIS A 117 10.47 -12.65 13.83
N PHE A 118 9.37 -12.44 13.11
CA PHE A 118 8.64 -11.18 13.15
C PHE A 118 7.77 -11.08 14.39
N GLN A 119 7.61 -9.88 14.92
CA GLN A 119 6.74 -9.58 16.05
C GLN A 119 5.62 -8.62 15.63
N ALA A 120 4.50 -8.65 16.36
CA ALA A 120 3.50 -7.61 16.22
C ALA A 120 4.12 -6.23 16.54
N GLY A 121 3.90 -5.27 15.65
CA GLY A 121 4.53 -3.95 15.66
C GLY A 121 5.84 -3.85 14.88
N ASP A 122 6.38 -4.93 14.31
CA ASP A 122 7.49 -4.83 13.36
C ASP A 122 7.02 -4.15 12.05
N ILE A 123 7.90 -3.36 11.44
CA ILE A 123 7.68 -2.77 10.12
C ILE A 123 8.50 -3.57 9.11
N MET A 124 7.84 -4.20 8.16
CA MET A 124 8.49 -4.94 7.08
C MET A 124 8.48 -4.10 5.80
N PHE A 125 9.66 -3.81 5.25
CA PHE A 125 9.76 -3.36 3.87
C PHE A 125 9.54 -4.54 2.92
N ILE A 126 8.66 -4.33 1.94
CA ILE A 126 8.31 -5.36 0.96
C ILE A 126 9.40 -5.38 -0.12
N ARG A 127 10.17 -6.46 -0.18
CA ARG A 127 11.20 -6.67 -1.20
C ARG A 127 10.64 -7.33 -2.45
N ASP A 128 9.67 -8.22 -2.27
CA ASP A 128 9.01 -8.95 -3.35
C ASP A 128 7.59 -9.37 -2.91
N HIS A 129 6.81 -9.90 -3.84
CA HIS A 129 5.49 -10.44 -3.52
C HIS A 129 5.16 -11.77 -4.22
N ILE A 130 4.26 -12.52 -3.58
CA ILE A 130 3.54 -13.63 -4.18
C ILE A 130 2.07 -13.23 -4.27
N SER A 131 1.49 -13.33 -5.47
CA SER A 131 0.07 -13.05 -5.66
C SER A 131 -0.69 -14.35 -5.88
N MET A 132 -1.16 -15.01 -4.81
CA MET A 132 -1.97 -16.24 -4.96
C MET A 132 -3.24 -15.95 -5.76
N PHE A 133 -3.84 -14.79 -5.46
CA PHE A 133 -4.99 -14.25 -6.17
C PHE A 133 -4.68 -13.95 -7.66
N GLY A 134 -3.51 -13.37 -7.95
CA GLY A 134 -3.05 -13.08 -9.31
C GLY A 134 -2.70 -14.32 -10.13
N LEU A 135 -2.09 -15.34 -9.50
CA LEU A 135 -1.79 -16.64 -10.12
C LEU A 135 -3.08 -17.37 -10.55
N GLY A 136 -4.20 -17.15 -9.84
CA GLY A 136 -5.54 -17.59 -10.22
C GLY A 136 -6.19 -16.80 -11.37
N GLY A 137 -5.48 -15.86 -11.99
CA GLY A 137 -5.93 -15.08 -13.14
C GLY A 137 -6.61 -13.74 -12.79
N GLN A 138 -6.71 -13.37 -11.51
CA GLN A 138 -7.25 -12.09 -11.07
C GLN A 138 -6.17 -11.01 -11.04
N ASN A 139 -5.63 -10.72 -12.21
CA ASN A 139 -4.63 -9.67 -12.41
C ASN A 139 -5.31 -8.37 -12.90
N PRO A 140 -4.98 -7.18 -12.36
CA PRO A 140 -5.60 -5.92 -12.78
C PRO A 140 -5.37 -5.56 -14.26
N LEU A 141 -4.36 -6.16 -14.90
CA LEU A 141 -4.02 -5.97 -16.33
C LEU A 141 -4.72 -6.98 -17.26
N ARG A 142 -5.57 -7.85 -16.73
CA ARG A 142 -6.42 -8.73 -17.54
C ARG A 142 -7.40 -7.89 -18.38
N GLY A 143 -7.58 -8.27 -19.64
CA GLY A 143 -8.38 -7.52 -20.62
C GLY A 143 -7.52 -6.79 -21.64
N PRO A 144 -8.10 -5.93 -22.51
CA PRO A 144 -7.36 -5.15 -23.50
C PRO A 144 -6.30 -4.24 -22.85
N ASN A 145 -5.13 -4.11 -23.48
CA ASN A 145 -4.10 -3.17 -23.04
C ASN A 145 -4.29 -1.81 -23.71
N ASP A 146 -4.08 -0.74 -22.94
CA ASP A 146 -4.04 0.63 -23.45
C ASP A 146 -2.59 1.14 -23.34
N GLU A 147 -1.92 1.29 -24.48
CA GLU A 147 -0.49 1.62 -24.55
C GLU A 147 -0.13 2.99 -23.97
N ARG A 148 -1.13 3.86 -23.78
CA ARG A 148 -0.96 5.16 -23.10
C ARG A 148 -0.65 5.02 -21.61
N PHE A 149 -0.95 3.87 -21.00
CA PHE A 149 -0.52 3.57 -19.63
C PHE A 149 0.78 2.80 -19.63
N GLY A 150 0.91 1.76 -20.45
CA GLY A 150 2.14 0.98 -20.49
C GLY A 150 2.09 -0.26 -21.37
N ALA A 151 3.18 -1.03 -21.32
CA ALA A 151 3.38 -2.21 -22.14
C ALA A 151 2.37 -3.33 -21.83
N ARG A 152 2.08 -4.17 -22.82
CA ARG A 152 1.18 -5.33 -22.64
C ARG A 152 1.69 -6.33 -21.60
N PHE A 153 3.00 -6.49 -21.49
CA PHE A 153 3.68 -7.45 -20.62
C PHE A 153 4.75 -6.73 -19.79
N PRO A 154 4.39 -6.06 -18.67
CA PRO A 154 5.36 -5.40 -17.81
C PRO A 154 6.21 -6.42 -17.04
N CYS A 155 7.48 -6.08 -16.82
CA CYS A 155 8.34 -6.84 -15.91
C CYS A 155 7.97 -6.53 -14.45
N MET A 156 8.04 -7.53 -13.58
CA MET A 156 7.76 -7.38 -12.14
C MET A 156 8.94 -7.78 -11.25
N SER A 157 10.07 -8.22 -11.82
CA SER A 157 11.26 -8.61 -11.02
C SER A 157 11.93 -7.45 -10.30
N ASP A 158 11.61 -6.22 -10.69
CA ASP A 158 12.08 -4.96 -10.10
C ASP A 158 10.90 -4.12 -9.57
N ALA A 159 9.78 -4.77 -9.24
CA ALA A 159 8.55 -4.08 -8.86
C ALA A 159 8.68 -3.22 -7.60
N TYR A 160 9.55 -3.61 -6.67
CA TYR A 160 9.93 -2.81 -5.52
C TYR A 160 11.33 -2.28 -5.74
N GLU A 161 11.46 -0.96 -5.76
CA GLU A 161 12.69 -0.33 -6.22
C GLU A 161 13.78 -0.38 -5.16
N GLN A 162 14.95 -0.91 -5.53
CA GLN A 162 16.07 -1.11 -4.63
C GLN A 162 16.61 0.21 -4.04
N ASP A 163 16.59 1.30 -4.81
CA ASP A 163 17.05 2.61 -4.33
C ASP A 163 16.11 3.20 -3.28
N LEU A 164 14.78 3.06 -3.47
CA LEU A 164 13.80 3.47 -2.47
C LEU A 164 13.88 2.61 -1.20
N LEU A 165 14.09 1.31 -1.35
CA LEU A 165 14.29 0.39 -0.23
C LEU A 165 15.54 0.74 0.57
N ARG A 166 16.66 1.00 -0.11
CA ARG A 166 17.91 1.43 0.52
C ARG A 166 17.69 2.73 1.30
N LEU A 167 17.04 3.72 0.69
CA LEU A 167 16.76 4.99 1.34
C LEU A 167 15.87 4.82 2.58
N ALA A 168 14.86 3.93 2.51
CA ALA A 168 14.00 3.61 3.64
C ALA A 168 14.76 2.93 4.79
N MET A 169 15.71 2.05 4.48
CA MET A 169 16.58 1.41 5.47
C MET A 169 17.52 2.42 6.14
N GLU A 170 18.12 3.33 5.36
CA GLU A 170 18.95 4.42 5.90
C GLU A 170 18.12 5.35 6.81
N SER A 171 16.91 5.74 6.37
CA SER A 171 15.99 6.53 7.18
C SER A 171 15.65 5.83 8.50
N ALA A 172 15.42 4.52 8.48
CA ALA A 172 15.16 3.78 9.70
C ALA A 172 16.40 3.68 10.61
N GLN A 173 17.61 3.58 10.04
CA GLN A 173 18.85 3.61 10.80
C GLN A 173 19.07 4.95 11.51
N GLU A 174 18.90 6.06 10.79
CA GLU A 174 19.03 7.43 11.33
C GLU A 174 18.02 7.71 12.45
N LEU A 175 16.81 7.15 12.34
CA LEU A 175 15.77 7.25 13.38
C LEU A 175 15.95 6.27 14.55
N GLY A 176 16.94 5.36 14.48
CA GLY A 176 17.17 4.34 15.52
C GLY A 176 16.12 3.22 15.54
N PHE A 177 15.45 2.96 14.41
CA PHE A 177 14.33 2.02 14.31
C PHE A 177 14.71 0.59 13.93
N LEU A 178 16.00 0.32 13.64
CA LEU A 178 16.48 -0.98 13.14
C LEU A 178 16.03 -2.20 13.97
N GLY A 179 15.82 -2.05 15.27
CA GLY A 179 15.36 -3.15 16.14
C GLY A 179 14.03 -3.79 15.71
N PHE A 180 13.16 -3.02 15.06
CA PHE A 180 11.83 -3.45 14.60
C PHE A 180 11.62 -3.28 13.09
N ILE A 181 12.71 -3.07 12.32
CA ILE A 181 12.66 -3.14 10.86
C ILE A 181 12.93 -4.57 10.40
N ARG A 182 12.16 -5.00 9.39
CA ARG A 182 12.30 -6.26 8.66
C ARG A 182 12.27 -5.98 7.16
N GLU A 183 12.69 -6.96 6.40
CA GLU A 183 12.55 -7.00 4.94
C GLU A 183 12.07 -8.40 4.57
N GLY A 184 11.15 -8.52 3.60
CA GLY A 184 10.60 -9.82 3.26
C GLY A 184 9.64 -9.84 2.07
N VAL A 185 9.11 -11.04 1.82
CA VAL A 185 8.15 -11.32 0.75
C VAL A 185 6.72 -11.22 1.27
N TYR A 186 5.90 -10.38 0.62
CA TYR A 186 4.49 -10.21 0.94
C TYR A 186 3.61 -11.13 0.10
N CYS A 187 2.71 -11.89 0.72
CA CYS A 187 1.72 -12.70 0.02
C CYS A 187 0.34 -12.03 0.01
N LEU A 188 -0.23 -11.84 -1.19
CA LEU A 188 -1.61 -11.41 -1.36
C LEU A 188 -2.56 -12.63 -1.40
N LEU A 189 -3.55 -12.61 -0.52
CA LEU A 189 -4.78 -13.40 -0.59
C LEU A 189 -5.99 -12.53 -0.95
N SER A 190 -7.10 -13.14 -1.34
CA SER A 190 -8.34 -12.41 -1.63
C SER A 190 -9.06 -11.93 -0.37
N GLY A 191 -8.96 -12.65 0.75
CA GLY A 191 -9.80 -12.44 1.93
C GLY A 191 -11.28 -12.83 1.69
N PRO A 192 -12.20 -12.47 2.60
CA PRO A 192 -11.98 -11.71 3.84
C PRO A 192 -11.61 -12.57 5.06
N CYS A 193 -11.72 -13.90 4.97
CA CYS A 193 -11.29 -14.77 6.05
C CYS A 193 -9.78 -14.66 6.27
N TYR A 194 -9.35 -14.57 7.53
CA TYR A 194 -7.96 -14.85 7.88
C TYR A 194 -7.62 -16.31 7.58
N GLU A 195 -6.33 -16.57 7.51
CA GLU A 195 -5.77 -17.83 7.08
C GLU A 195 -6.01 -18.95 8.10
N THR A 196 -6.28 -20.15 7.61
CA THR A 196 -6.18 -21.38 8.39
C THR A 196 -4.72 -21.74 8.66
N ILE A 197 -4.46 -22.57 9.68
CA ILE A 197 -3.11 -23.06 9.99
C ILE A 197 -2.46 -23.77 8.78
N ALA A 198 -3.25 -24.52 8.00
CA ALA A 198 -2.75 -25.21 6.81
C ALA A 198 -2.35 -24.21 5.71
N GLU A 199 -3.16 -23.18 5.46
CA GLU A 199 -2.83 -22.10 4.53
C GLU A 199 -1.57 -21.36 4.96
N CYS A 200 -1.46 -20.97 6.24
CA CYS A 200 -0.25 -20.31 6.75
C CYS A 200 1.00 -21.16 6.51
N ARG A 201 0.94 -22.48 6.75
CA ARG A 201 2.06 -23.40 6.49
C ARG A 201 2.40 -23.49 5.01
N VAL A 202 1.41 -23.50 4.12
CA VAL A 202 1.63 -23.45 2.68
C VAL A 202 2.32 -22.16 2.28
N LEU A 203 1.83 -21.01 2.75
CA LEU A 203 2.42 -19.71 2.42
C LEU A 203 3.86 -19.59 2.93
N GLN A 204 4.14 -20.06 4.14
CA GLN A 204 5.49 -20.10 4.68
C GLN A 204 6.40 -21.03 3.86
N ALA A 205 5.91 -22.20 3.45
CA ALA A 205 6.65 -23.13 2.59
C ALA A 205 6.94 -22.55 1.18
N LEU A 206 6.08 -21.64 0.70
CA LEU A 206 6.29 -20.89 -0.53
C LEU A 206 7.27 -19.70 -0.37
N GLY A 207 7.76 -19.45 0.85
CA GLY A 207 8.73 -18.40 1.13
C GLY A 207 8.12 -17.03 1.43
N ALA A 208 6.83 -16.94 1.78
CA ALA A 208 6.23 -15.69 2.22
C ALA A 208 6.56 -15.38 3.69
N ASP A 209 6.91 -14.12 3.96
CA ASP A 209 7.24 -13.61 5.30
C ASP A 209 6.05 -12.91 5.97
N ALA A 210 5.17 -12.32 5.18
CA ALA A 210 3.95 -11.68 5.64
C ALA A 210 2.79 -11.96 4.66
N VAL A 211 1.56 -11.94 5.17
CA VAL A 211 0.34 -12.16 4.38
C VAL A 211 -0.67 -11.04 4.62
N GLY A 212 -1.39 -10.66 3.57
CA GLY A 212 -2.54 -9.78 3.68
C GLY A 212 -3.40 -9.76 2.42
N MET A 213 -4.27 -8.76 2.34
CA MET A 213 -5.42 -8.78 1.41
C MET A 213 -5.47 -7.55 0.48
N SER A 214 -4.32 -6.89 0.25
CA SER A 214 -4.25 -5.66 -0.56
C SER A 214 -2.86 -5.44 -1.18
N THR A 215 -2.54 -4.20 -1.58
CA THR A 215 -1.20 -3.78 -2.02
C THR A 215 -0.82 -4.28 -3.42
N VAL A 216 -0.67 -5.59 -3.62
CA VAL A 216 -0.09 -6.15 -4.85
C VAL A 216 -0.79 -5.70 -6.14
N PRO A 217 -2.14 -5.58 -6.23
CA PRO A 217 -2.78 -5.09 -7.44
C PRO A 217 -2.39 -3.65 -7.77
N GLU A 218 -2.28 -2.79 -6.75
CA GLU A 218 -1.89 -1.38 -6.92
C GLU A 218 -0.42 -1.30 -7.38
N VAL A 219 0.46 -2.15 -6.85
CA VAL A 219 1.87 -2.27 -7.29
C VAL A 219 1.95 -2.68 -8.75
N ILE A 220 1.20 -3.69 -9.18
CA ILE A 220 1.16 -4.14 -10.58
C ILE A 220 0.77 -2.99 -11.51
N VAL A 221 -0.28 -2.24 -11.17
CA VAL A 221 -0.72 -1.10 -11.99
C VAL A 221 0.27 0.06 -11.96
N ALA A 222 0.91 0.31 -10.82
CA ALA A 222 1.95 1.34 -10.72
C ALA A 222 3.13 1.03 -11.63
N ARG A 223 3.64 -0.21 -11.59
CA ARG A 223 4.72 -0.67 -12.46
C ARG A 223 4.33 -0.70 -13.92
N HIS A 224 3.10 -1.09 -14.24
CA HIS A 224 2.55 -0.98 -15.60
C HIS A 224 2.64 0.45 -16.13
N CYS A 225 2.32 1.44 -15.29
CA CYS A 225 2.40 2.86 -15.60
C CYS A 225 3.82 3.46 -15.48
N GLY A 226 4.84 2.67 -15.14
CA GLY A 226 6.21 3.14 -14.96
C GLY A 226 6.50 3.85 -13.63
N LEU A 227 5.59 3.83 -12.66
CA LEU A 227 5.83 4.42 -11.34
C LEU A 227 6.85 3.60 -10.55
N ARG A 228 7.67 4.30 -9.78
CA ARG A 228 8.58 3.78 -8.77
C ARG A 228 7.77 3.36 -7.54
N VAL A 229 8.12 2.26 -6.87
CA VAL A 229 7.29 1.73 -5.77
C VAL A 229 8.13 1.38 -4.54
N LEU A 230 7.63 1.81 -3.38
CA LEU A 230 8.05 1.33 -2.06
C LEU A 230 6.86 0.68 -1.35
N GLY A 231 7.03 -0.55 -0.88
CA GLY A 231 6.02 -1.26 -0.11
C GLY A 231 6.39 -1.38 1.36
N ILE A 232 5.42 -1.12 2.24
CA ILE A 232 5.59 -1.18 3.69
C ILE A 232 4.41 -1.95 4.30
N SER A 233 4.71 -3.00 5.06
CA SER A 233 3.73 -3.72 5.86
C SER A 233 4.00 -3.49 7.34
N LEU A 234 2.98 -3.09 8.09
CA LEU A 234 3.01 -3.18 9.54
C LEU A 234 2.56 -4.60 9.93
N ILE A 235 3.41 -5.35 10.62
CA ILE A 235 3.05 -6.66 11.15
C ILE A 235 2.11 -6.44 12.33
N THR A 236 0.82 -6.73 12.16
CA THR A 236 -0.19 -6.43 13.18
C THR A 236 -0.47 -7.59 14.11
N ASN A 237 -0.12 -8.81 13.68
CA ASN A 237 -0.26 -10.03 14.47
C ASN A 237 0.74 -11.06 13.96
N LYS A 238 1.06 -12.06 14.78
CA LYS A 238 1.64 -13.31 14.29
C LYS A 238 0.51 -14.21 13.80
N VAL A 239 0.70 -14.89 12.69
CA VAL A 239 -0.29 -15.87 12.23
C VAL A 239 -0.28 -17.11 13.13
N VAL A 240 -1.45 -17.74 13.28
CA VAL A 240 -1.59 -18.94 14.11
C VAL A 240 -1.05 -20.15 13.34
N MET A 241 -0.07 -20.83 13.93
CA MET A 241 0.66 -21.94 13.27
C MET A 241 0.57 -23.29 14.01
N SER A 242 -0.01 -23.30 15.21
CA SER A 242 -0.21 -24.48 16.04
C SER A 242 -1.70 -24.73 16.28
N TYR A 243 -2.12 -26.00 16.16
CA TYR A 243 -3.48 -26.43 16.46
C TYR A 243 -3.82 -26.36 17.96
N ASP A 244 -2.79 -26.28 18.82
CA ASP A 244 -2.96 -26.14 20.27
C ASP A 244 -3.14 -24.68 20.72
N SER A 245 -2.88 -23.72 19.83
CA SER A 245 -3.05 -22.30 20.13
C SER A 245 -4.54 -21.94 20.28
N GLN A 246 -4.84 -21.08 21.24
CA GLN A 246 -6.17 -20.50 21.43
C GLN A 246 -6.30 -19.09 20.82
N GLU A 247 -5.19 -18.54 20.30
CA GLU A 247 -5.19 -17.22 19.68
C GLU A 247 -5.98 -17.23 18.37
N LYS A 248 -6.63 -16.10 18.06
CA LYS A 248 -7.40 -15.91 16.83
C LYS A 248 -7.17 -14.50 16.29
N ALA A 249 -6.78 -14.42 15.03
CA ALA A 249 -6.70 -13.15 14.33
C ALA A 249 -8.06 -12.46 14.34
N ASN A 250 -8.06 -11.15 14.63
CA ASN A 250 -9.27 -10.34 14.67
C ASN A 250 -8.94 -8.88 14.31
N HIS A 251 -9.90 -8.18 13.73
CA HIS A 251 -9.69 -6.81 13.22
C HIS A 251 -9.44 -5.79 14.33
N GLU A 252 -9.99 -5.99 15.53
CA GLU A 252 -9.79 -5.07 16.66
C GLU A 252 -8.32 -5.03 17.10
N GLU A 253 -7.67 -6.20 17.18
CA GLU A 253 -6.25 -6.29 17.49
C GLU A 253 -5.39 -5.62 16.40
N VAL A 254 -5.75 -5.79 15.13
CA VAL A 254 -5.07 -5.14 14.00
C VAL A 254 -5.07 -3.63 14.16
N LEU A 255 -6.24 -3.04 14.46
CA LEU A 255 -6.36 -1.59 14.69
C LEU A 255 -5.56 -1.14 15.92
N ARG A 256 -5.60 -1.90 17.02
CA ARG A 256 -4.87 -1.59 18.25
C ARG A 256 -3.36 -1.56 18.04
N VAL A 257 -2.79 -2.57 17.38
CA VAL A 257 -1.35 -2.63 17.09
C VAL A 257 -0.94 -1.51 16.13
N SER A 258 -1.83 -1.17 15.18
CA SER A 258 -1.60 -0.05 14.28
C SER A 258 -1.38 1.26 15.02
N VAL A 259 -2.17 1.55 16.06
CA VAL A 259 -1.99 2.75 16.89
C VAL A 259 -0.62 2.78 17.56
N VAL A 260 -0.13 1.64 18.06
CA VAL A 260 1.15 1.56 18.78
C VAL A 260 2.35 1.91 17.89
N ARG A 261 2.30 1.58 16.59
CA ARG A 261 3.41 1.83 15.66
C ARG A 261 3.11 2.93 14.63
N ALA A 262 1.92 3.52 14.66
CA ALA A 262 1.51 4.58 13.72
C ALA A 262 2.49 5.76 13.73
N GLU A 263 2.87 6.26 14.91
CA GLU A 263 3.79 7.40 15.03
C GLU A 263 5.18 7.09 14.45
N ALA A 264 5.72 5.90 14.74
CA ALA A 264 7.01 5.49 14.20
C ALA A 264 6.97 5.36 12.68
N LEU A 265 5.90 4.77 12.13
CA LEU A 265 5.73 4.65 10.68
C LEU A 265 5.52 6.01 10.01
N GLN A 266 4.78 6.93 10.64
CA GLN A 266 4.63 8.31 10.17
C GLN A 266 5.95 9.05 10.14
N LYS A 267 6.74 8.97 11.22
CA LYS A 267 8.09 9.56 11.28
C LYS A 267 9.01 8.98 10.20
N LEU A 268 8.96 7.66 10.01
CA LEU A 268 9.76 6.98 8.99
C LEU A 268 9.41 7.47 7.57
N VAL A 269 8.13 7.53 7.22
CA VAL A 269 7.69 7.98 5.89
C VAL A 269 8.00 9.47 5.69
N ALA A 270 7.72 10.33 6.69
CA ALA A 270 8.06 11.74 6.60
C ALA A 270 9.56 11.96 6.42
N HIS A 271 10.40 11.27 7.20
CA HIS A 271 11.86 11.37 7.10
C HIS A 271 12.38 10.88 5.74
N LEU A 272 11.87 9.74 5.24
CA LEU A 272 12.15 9.24 3.90
C LEU A 272 11.85 10.27 2.82
N LEU A 273 10.66 10.90 2.88
CA LEU A 273 10.27 11.90 1.88
C LEU A 273 11.14 13.16 1.94
N GLY A 274 11.60 13.55 3.13
CA GLY A 274 12.59 14.63 3.29
C GLY A 274 13.86 14.35 2.47
N LYS A 275 14.39 13.12 2.55
CA LYS A 275 15.60 12.72 1.80
C LYS A 275 15.38 12.64 0.29
N LEU A 276 14.18 12.26 -0.16
CA LEU A 276 13.85 12.25 -1.60
C LEU A 276 13.88 13.65 -2.20
N GLY A 277 13.47 14.67 -1.45
CA GLY A 277 13.52 16.06 -1.88
C GLY A 277 14.93 16.64 -2.08
N GLU A 278 15.95 16.05 -1.44
CA GLU A 278 17.35 16.45 -1.60
C GLU A 278 18.04 15.75 -2.80
N SER A 279 17.43 14.69 -3.31
CA SER A 279 18.00 13.80 -4.34
C SER A 279 17.42 14.03 -5.75
N ILE A 280 16.44 14.92 -5.89
CA ILE A 280 15.75 15.32 -7.13
C ILE A 280 16.13 16.77 -7.46
#